data_AF-A0A0P7KID9-F1
#
_entry.id   AF-A0A0P7KID9-F1
#
_cell.length_a   1.000
_cell.length_b   1.000
_cell.length_c   1.000
_cell.angle_alpha   90.00
_cell.angle_beta   90.00
_cell.angle_gamma   90.00
#
_symmetry.space_group_name_H-M   'P 1'
#
loop_
_entity.id
_entity.type
_entity.pdbx_description
1 polymer ?
#
loop_
_entity_poly.entity_id
_entity_poly.type
_entity_poly.pdbx_seq_one_letter_code
_entity_poly.pdbx_strand_id
1 'polypeptide(L)'
;MKKILLLIIVILSVLLFLSGYRHTASSAAKANFFMTPEYKNVEKIQEGNDIFYLFKSDKKEIYQTVLVQKNVLLYKRVYATSIASTNDSLETIGGMSYRLHHEGTLFVVLSHDENASYITINTKQGIIKKSIEHGKIVSFYIPYAQQIDLLEAVAYDKNDRPIYYYGYDDADNLRWNRVDE
;
A
#
# COMPACT_ATOMS: atom_id res chain seq x y z
N MET A 1 14.52 -30.52 -34.50
CA MET A 1 14.99 -30.11 -33.15
C MET A 1 14.75 -28.64 -32.85
N LYS A 2 15.30 -27.66 -33.61
CA LYS A 2 15.10 -26.22 -33.35
C LYS A 2 13.62 -25.76 -33.30
N LYS A 3 12.77 -26.26 -34.21
CA LYS A 3 11.32 -25.94 -34.24
C LYS A 3 10.57 -26.48 -33.01
N ILE A 4 10.94 -27.67 -32.54
CA ILE A 4 10.34 -28.29 -31.35
C ILE A 4 10.77 -27.52 -30.09
N LEU A 5 12.05 -27.15 -30.00
CA LEU A 5 12.56 -26.32 -28.90
C LEU A 5 11.86 -24.97 -28.84
N LEU A 6 11.67 -24.30 -29.98
CA LEU A 6 10.93 -23.04 -30.05
C LEU A 6 9.49 -23.19 -29.56
N LEU A 7 8.80 -24.26 -29.99
CA LEU A 7 7.43 -24.55 -29.57
C LEU A 7 7.34 -24.76 -28.05
N ILE A 8 8.28 -25.50 -27.47
CA ILE A 8 8.35 -25.71 -26.01
C ILE A 8 8.53 -24.39 -25.27
N ILE A 9 9.42 -23.51 -25.74
CA ILE A 9 9.65 -22.18 -25.14
C ILE A 9 8.36 -21.36 -25.19
N VAL A 10 7.66 -21.33 -26.33
CA VAL A 10 6.40 -20.59 -26.47
C VAL A 10 5.34 -21.13 -25.51
N ILE A 11 5.18 -22.45 -25.42
CA ILE A 11 4.23 -23.08 -24.49
C ILE A 11 4.58 -22.72 -23.05
N LEU A 12 5.84 -22.82 -22.65
CA LEU A 12 6.30 -22.44 -21.31
C LEU A 12 6.04 -20.95 -21.02
N SER A 13 6.33 -20.06 -21.96
CA SER A 13 6.04 -18.62 -21.81
C SER A 13 4.53 -18.36 -21.63
N VAL A 14 3.68 -19.05 -22.39
CA VAL A 14 2.22 -18.94 -22.24
C VAL A 14 1.76 -19.47 -20.88
N LEU A 15 2.27 -20.62 -20.42
CA LEU A 15 1.93 -21.17 -19.11
C LEU A 15 2.37 -20.25 -17.96
N LEU A 16 3.56 -19.65 -18.05
CA LEU A 16 4.04 -18.66 -17.08
C LEU A 16 3.14 -17.40 -17.08
N PHE A 17 2.72 -16.94 -18.26
CA PHE A 17 1.81 -15.81 -18.37
C PHE A 17 0.42 -16.14 -17.77
N LEU A 18 -0.14 -17.31 -18.04
CA LEU A 18 -1.44 -17.74 -17.54
C LEU A 18 -1.45 -17.99 -16.02
N SER A 19 -0.31 -18.40 -15.45
CA SER A 19 -0.15 -18.55 -13.99
C SER A 19 0.04 -17.23 -13.22
N GLY A 20 -0.01 -16.10 -13.94
CA GLY A 20 0.06 -14.76 -13.36
C GLY A 20 1.48 -14.24 -13.12
N TYR A 21 2.51 -14.95 -13.58
CA TYR A 21 3.87 -14.44 -13.55
C TYR A 21 4.09 -13.41 -14.66
N ARG A 22 4.92 -12.40 -14.36
CA ARG A 22 5.30 -11.33 -15.27
C ARG A 22 6.80 -11.07 -15.15
N HIS A 23 7.38 -10.49 -16.20
CA HIS A 23 8.81 -10.14 -16.22
C HIS A 23 9.16 -8.90 -15.40
N THR A 24 8.18 -8.04 -15.13
CA THR A 24 8.39 -6.83 -14.32
C THR A 24 7.37 -6.72 -13.20
N ALA A 25 7.78 -6.14 -12.08
CA ALA A 25 6.91 -5.96 -10.92
C ALA A 25 5.70 -5.06 -11.24
N SER A 26 5.89 -3.99 -12.03
CA SER A 26 4.79 -3.12 -12.47
C SER A 26 3.79 -3.85 -13.36
N SER A 27 4.25 -4.71 -14.28
CA SER A 27 3.35 -5.53 -15.10
C SER A 27 2.57 -6.53 -14.24
N ALA A 28 3.20 -7.14 -13.24
CA ALA A 28 2.50 -7.99 -12.26
C ALA A 28 1.43 -7.21 -11.50
N ALA A 29 1.76 -6.02 -11.00
CA ALA A 29 0.81 -5.17 -10.26
C ALA A 29 -0.40 -4.76 -11.11
N LYS A 30 -0.16 -4.38 -12.38
CA LYS A 30 -1.21 -3.96 -13.33
C LYS A 30 -2.03 -5.12 -13.90
N ALA A 31 -1.57 -6.36 -13.78
CA ALA A 31 -2.33 -7.53 -14.24
C ALA A 31 -3.53 -7.88 -13.34
N ASN A 32 -3.89 -7.01 -12.40
CA ASN A 32 -5.08 -7.14 -11.57
C ASN A 32 -6.35 -6.87 -12.39
N PHE A 33 -7.36 -7.74 -12.29
CA PHE A 33 -8.61 -7.64 -13.06
C PHE A 33 -9.35 -6.30 -12.87
N PHE A 34 -9.15 -5.65 -11.72
CA PHE A 34 -9.77 -4.36 -11.39
C PHE A 34 -8.96 -3.15 -11.87
N MET A 35 -7.75 -3.35 -12.38
CA MET A 35 -6.88 -2.28 -12.89
C MET A 35 -7.24 -1.93 -14.32
N THR A 36 -8.04 -0.90 -14.46
CA THR A 36 -8.41 -0.28 -15.73
C THR A 36 -7.44 0.87 -16.09
N PRO A 37 -7.37 1.33 -17.36
CA PRO A 37 -6.36 2.30 -17.80
C PRO A 37 -6.34 3.64 -17.06
N GLU A 38 -7.41 4.02 -16.38
CA GLU A 38 -7.50 5.25 -15.57
C GLU A 38 -6.68 5.21 -14.28
N TYR A 39 -6.24 4.03 -13.82
CA TYR A 39 -5.40 3.91 -12.64
C TYR A 39 -3.98 4.40 -12.93
N LYS A 40 -3.60 5.49 -12.26
CA LYS A 40 -2.24 6.03 -12.31
C LYS A 40 -1.44 5.47 -11.15
N ASN A 41 -0.18 5.06 -11.40
CA ASN A 41 0.71 4.71 -10.31
C ASN A 41 1.14 6.00 -9.59
N VAL A 42 0.88 6.08 -8.30
CA VAL A 42 1.22 7.25 -7.48
C VAL A 42 2.43 7.00 -6.59
N GLU A 43 2.69 5.74 -6.21
CA GLU A 43 3.85 5.39 -5.40
C GLU A 43 4.30 3.95 -5.64
N LYS A 44 5.60 3.69 -5.41
CA LYS A 44 6.18 2.35 -5.32
C LYS A 44 6.98 2.25 -4.02
N ILE A 45 6.54 1.35 -3.14
CA ILE A 45 7.16 1.12 -1.83
C ILE A 45 7.87 -0.22 -1.87
N GLN A 46 9.15 -0.24 -1.47
CA GLN A 46 9.97 -1.45 -1.42
C GLN A 46 10.38 -1.71 0.03
N GLU A 47 9.95 -2.83 0.60
CA GLU A 47 10.29 -3.22 1.97
C GLU A 47 10.85 -4.65 1.96
N GLY A 48 12.18 -4.76 2.10
CA GLY A 48 12.88 -6.03 1.90
C GLY A 48 12.57 -6.63 0.52
N ASN A 49 11.95 -7.81 0.51
CA ASN A 49 11.56 -8.52 -0.72
C ASN A 49 10.16 -8.17 -1.22
N ASP A 50 9.37 -7.40 -0.46
CA ASP A 50 8.03 -7.00 -0.86
C ASP A 50 8.04 -5.72 -1.66
N ILE A 51 7.25 -5.71 -2.73
CA ILE A 51 7.07 -4.56 -3.60
C ILE A 51 5.60 -4.20 -3.58
N PHE A 52 5.28 -3.02 -3.06
CA PHE A 52 3.93 -2.49 -3.08
C PHE A 52 3.84 -1.42 -4.15
N TYR A 53 2.84 -1.53 -5.00
CA TYR A 53 2.45 -0.44 -5.89
C TYR A 53 1.17 0.18 -5.38
N LEU A 54 1.17 1.50 -5.29
CA LEU A 54 -0.03 2.26 -5.02
C LEU A 54 -0.53 2.90 -6.31
N PHE A 55 -1.82 2.72 -6.59
CA PHE A 55 -2.48 3.28 -7.74
C PHE A 55 -3.66 4.13 -7.30
N LYS A 56 -3.94 5.21 -8.04
CA LYS A 56 -5.10 6.07 -7.83
C LYS A 56 -5.96 6.12 -9.08
N SER A 57 -7.27 6.04 -8.91
CA SER A 57 -8.23 6.40 -9.94
C SER A 57 -9.03 7.61 -9.47
N ASP A 58 -8.75 8.79 -10.01
CA ASP A 58 -9.50 10.01 -9.69
C ASP A 58 -10.98 9.86 -10.09
N LYS A 59 -11.26 9.13 -11.17
CA LYS A 59 -12.63 8.88 -11.65
C LYS A 59 -13.45 8.00 -10.71
N LYS A 60 -12.80 7.03 -10.04
CA LYS A 60 -13.45 6.11 -9.12
C LYS A 60 -13.29 6.54 -7.66
N GLU A 61 -12.54 7.60 -7.39
CA GLU A 61 -12.20 8.09 -6.05
C GLU A 61 -11.66 6.95 -5.15
N ILE A 62 -10.77 6.13 -5.69
CA ILE A 62 -10.21 4.96 -4.98
C ILE A 62 -8.70 4.91 -5.16
N TYR A 63 -8.02 4.56 -4.08
CA TYR A 63 -6.65 4.06 -4.10
C TYR A 63 -6.62 2.54 -4.03
N GLN A 64 -5.69 1.94 -4.77
CA GLN A 64 -5.48 0.51 -4.80
C GLN A 64 -4.02 0.18 -4.47
N THR A 65 -3.81 -0.55 -3.38
CA THR A 65 -2.51 -1.08 -2.98
C THR A 65 -2.36 -2.49 -3.51
N VAL A 66 -1.24 -2.79 -4.18
CA VAL A 66 -0.97 -4.11 -4.77
C VAL A 66 0.37 -4.63 -4.30
N LEU A 67 0.38 -5.77 -3.61
CA LEU A 67 1.59 -6.49 -3.22
C LEU A 67 2.07 -7.38 -4.37
N VAL A 68 3.33 -7.22 -4.73
CA VAL A 68 4.05 -7.99 -5.72
C VAL A 68 5.29 -8.60 -5.07
N GLN A 69 5.48 -9.89 -5.30
CA GLN A 69 6.66 -10.60 -4.83
C GLN A 69 7.49 -11.09 -6.02
N LYS A 70 8.81 -11.00 -5.87
CA LYS A 70 9.77 -11.55 -6.82
C LYS A 70 9.96 -13.04 -6.54
N ASN A 71 9.84 -13.86 -7.58
CA ASN A 71 10.16 -15.28 -7.56
C ASN A 71 11.26 -15.56 -8.59
N VAL A 72 12.48 -15.72 -8.10
CA VAL A 72 13.72 -15.90 -8.88
C VAL A 72 13.93 -14.78 -9.91
N LEU A 73 13.39 -14.90 -11.13
CA LEU A 73 13.50 -13.91 -12.20
C LEU A 73 12.15 -13.24 -12.56
N LEU A 74 11.04 -13.75 -12.05
CA LEU A 74 9.69 -13.30 -12.39
C LEU A 74 9.04 -12.61 -11.19
N TYR A 75 7.95 -11.92 -11.45
CA TYR A 75 7.15 -11.24 -10.44
C TYR A 75 5.73 -11.76 -10.50
N LYS A 76 5.11 -11.90 -9.35
CA LYS A 76 3.71 -12.31 -9.23
C LYS A 76 2.99 -11.37 -8.28
N ARG A 77 1.79 -10.96 -8.68
CA ARG A 77 0.84 -10.28 -7.79
C ARG A 77 0.33 -11.27 -6.77
N VAL A 78 0.38 -10.90 -5.50
CA VAL A 78 -0.10 -11.77 -4.41
C VAL A 78 -1.44 -11.30 -3.89
N TYR A 79 -1.53 -10.04 -3.44
CA TYR A 79 -2.75 -9.44 -2.90
C TYR A 79 -2.98 -8.03 -3.44
N ALA A 80 -4.22 -7.59 -3.34
CA ALA A 80 -4.60 -6.21 -3.58
C ALA A 80 -5.69 -5.79 -2.59
N THR A 81 -5.61 -4.55 -2.12
CA THR A 81 -6.60 -3.90 -1.26
C THR A 81 -6.99 -2.56 -1.88
N SER A 82 -8.17 -2.07 -1.54
CA SER A 82 -8.68 -0.79 -2.01
C SER A 82 -9.18 0.04 -0.85
N ILE A 83 -8.89 1.34 -0.87
CA ILE A 83 -9.38 2.32 0.09
C ILE A 83 -10.02 3.46 -0.70
N ALA A 84 -11.19 3.91 -0.27
CA ALA A 84 -11.86 5.07 -0.87
C ALA A 84 -11.04 6.33 -0.56
N SER A 85 -10.94 7.22 -1.54
CA SER A 85 -10.38 8.55 -1.32
C SER A 85 -11.42 9.39 -0.59
N THR A 86 -11.00 10.05 0.48
CA THR A 86 -11.86 10.87 1.33
C THR A 86 -11.57 12.36 1.21
N ASN A 87 -10.41 12.74 0.65
CA ASN A 87 -9.91 14.13 0.63
C ASN A 87 -9.83 14.78 2.03
N ASP A 88 -9.68 13.96 3.08
CA ASP A 88 -9.48 14.45 4.45
C ASP A 88 -8.14 15.21 4.57
N SER A 89 -8.00 16.10 5.55
CA SER A 89 -6.74 16.82 5.79
C SER A 89 -5.55 15.88 6.02
N LEU A 90 -5.81 14.68 6.55
CA LEU A 90 -4.86 13.58 6.62
C LEU A 90 -5.58 12.32 6.13
N GLU A 91 -5.12 11.76 5.01
CA GLU A 91 -5.83 10.70 4.29
C GLU A 91 -5.02 9.40 4.36
N THR A 92 -5.68 8.29 4.71
CA THR A 92 -5.10 6.96 4.51
C THR A 92 -5.31 6.55 3.07
N ILE A 93 -4.25 6.59 2.27
CA ILE A 93 -4.31 6.31 0.83
C ILE A 93 -3.92 4.89 0.48
N GLY A 94 -3.50 4.08 1.44
CA GLY A 94 -3.10 2.71 1.17
C GLY A 94 -2.91 1.91 2.44
N GLY A 95 -3.16 0.61 2.35
CA GLY A 95 -2.94 -0.27 3.48
C GLY A 95 -3.16 -1.72 3.14
N MET A 96 -2.32 -2.59 3.69
CA MET A 96 -2.47 -4.04 3.57
C MET A 96 -1.82 -4.74 4.76
N SER A 97 -2.53 -5.69 5.38
CA SER A 97 -1.94 -6.69 6.26
C SER A 97 -2.01 -8.06 5.60
N TYR A 98 -0.91 -8.82 5.61
CA TYR A 98 -0.83 -10.13 4.97
C TYR A 98 -0.06 -11.13 5.81
N ARG A 99 -0.45 -12.41 5.69
CA ARG A 99 0.26 -13.57 6.23
C ARG A 99 0.51 -14.55 5.08
N LEU A 100 1.75 -14.60 4.59
CA LEU A 100 2.21 -15.46 3.50
C LEU A 100 3.36 -16.34 4.00
N HIS A 101 4.45 -16.49 3.21
CA HIS A 101 5.71 -17.08 3.68
C HIS A 101 6.39 -16.23 4.76
N HIS A 102 6.06 -14.94 4.79
CA HIS A 102 6.32 -13.99 5.86
C HIS A 102 5.10 -13.07 6.00
N GLU A 103 5.08 -12.25 7.04
CA GLU A 103 3.98 -11.34 7.33
C GLU A 103 4.45 -9.89 7.39
N GLY A 104 3.50 -9.00 7.18
CA GLY A 104 3.75 -7.57 7.23
C GLY A 104 2.47 -6.77 7.15
N THR A 105 2.56 -5.53 7.63
CA THR A 105 1.50 -4.52 7.50
C THR A 105 2.08 -3.27 6.88
N LEU A 106 1.54 -2.89 5.73
CA LEU A 106 1.78 -1.60 5.12
C LEU A 106 0.64 -0.66 5.50
N PHE A 107 0.99 0.57 5.87
CA PHE A 107 0.06 1.67 6.11
C PHE A 107 0.60 2.92 5.43
N VAL A 108 -0.19 3.57 4.58
CA VAL A 108 0.25 4.68 3.71
C VAL A 108 -0.66 5.87 3.89
N VAL A 109 -0.06 7.03 4.10
CA VAL A 109 -0.76 8.27 4.46
C VAL A 109 -0.33 9.39 3.51
N LEU A 110 -1.27 10.24 3.15
CA LEU A 110 -1.07 11.51 2.45
C LEU A 110 -1.52 12.65 3.34
N SER A 111 -0.62 13.59 3.63
CA SER A 111 -0.98 14.80 4.36
C SER A 111 -1.40 15.92 3.40
N HIS A 112 -2.57 16.48 3.64
CA HIS A 112 -3.00 17.77 3.09
C HIS A 112 -2.92 18.89 4.14
N ASP A 113 -2.58 18.58 5.39
CA ASP A 113 -2.43 19.53 6.48
C ASP A 113 -0.99 20.07 6.56
N GLU A 114 -0.85 21.40 6.60
CA GLU A 114 0.44 22.08 6.75
C GLU A 114 0.96 22.08 8.20
N ASN A 115 0.08 21.85 9.17
CA ASN A 115 0.42 21.84 10.59
C ASN A 115 0.91 20.47 11.07
N ALA A 116 0.55 19.41 10.34
CA ALA A 116 0.98 18.05 10.67
C ALA A 116 2.47 17.86 10.35
N SER A 117 3.24 17.43 11.37
CA SER A 117 4.69 17.38 11.35
C SER A 117 5.23 15.95 11.33
N TYR A 118 4.65 15.06 12.14
CA TYR A 118 5.02 13.64 12.15
C TYR A 118 3.87 12.76 12.61
N ILE A 119 3.95 11.48 12.26
CA ILE A 119 3.05 10.44 12.76
C ILE A 119 3.87 9.47 13.61
N THR A 120 3.28 9.04 14.72
CA THR A 120 3.74 7.87 15.47
C THR A 120 2.77 6.72 15.28
N ILE A 121 3.28 5.51 15.29
CA ILE A 121 2.49 4.29 15.41
C ILE A 121 3.06 3.51 16.58
N ASN A 122 2.25 3.32 17.62
CA ASN A 122 2.63 2.46 18.72
C ASN A 122 2.43 0.99 18.31
N THR A 123 3.49 0.21 18.43
CA THR A 123 3.50 -1.18 17.98
C THR A 123 4.05 -2.06 19.10
N LYS A 124 3.80 -3.38 19.04
CA LYS A 124 4.36 -4.33 20.01
C LYS A 124 5.89 -4.34 20.07
N GLN A 125 6.57 -3.82 19.04
CA GLN A 125 8.04 -3.78 18.94
C GLN A 125 8.61 -2.39 19.26
N GLY A 126 7.77 -1.44 19.66
CA GLY A 126 8.14 -0.05 19.94
C GLY A 126 7.41 0.94 19.04
N ILE A 127 7.80 2.21 19.15
CA ILE A 127 7.16 3.32 18.44
C ILE A 127 7.87 3.55 17.10
N ILE A 128 7.11 3.50 16.00
CA ILE A 128 7.58 3.97 14.70
C ILE A 128 7.21 5.44 14.60
N LYS A 129 8.20 6.33 14.39
CA LYS A 129 7.98 7.77 14.18
C LYS A 129 8.51 8.16 12.79
N LYS A 130 7.67 8.77 11.95
CA LYS A 130 8.10 9.34 10.66
C LYS A 130 7.55 10.75 10.48
N SER A 131 8.40 11.64 10.00
CA SER A 131 7.99 12.98 9.59
C SER A 131 7.02 12.91 8.41
N ILE A 132 6.09 13.84 8.37
CA ILE A 132 5.14 14.04 7.27
C ILE A 132 5.18 15.50 6.83
N GLU A 133 4.84 15.74 5.57
CA GLU A 133 4.79 17.07 4.98
C GLU A 133 3.58 17.17 4.06
N HIS A 134 3.06 18.37 3.90
CA HIS A 134 1.96 18.66 2.97
C HIS A 134 2.29 18.15 1.55
N GLY A 135 1.35 17.41 0.96
CA GLY A 135 1.44 16.85 -0.39
C GLY A 135 2.39 15.67 -0.54
N LYS A 136 3.06 15.21 0.53
CA LYS A 136 3.96 14.06 0.48
C LYS A 136 3.30 12.78 1.01
N ILE A 137 3.54 11.69 0.29
CA ILE A 137 3.16 10.34 0.70
C ILE A 137 4.19 9.84 1.71
N VAL A 138 3.71 9.28 2.82
CA VAL A 138 4.53 8.54 3.78
C VAL A 138 4.02 7.11 3.89
N SER A 139 4.93 6.15 4.00
CA SER A 139 4.61 4.75 4.25
C SER A 139 5.17 4.29 5.60
N PHE A 140 4.45 3.41 6.26
CA PHE A 140 4.84 2.72 7.47
C PHE A 140 4.80 1.22 7.20
N TYR A 141 5.85 0.52 7.58
CA TYR A 141 5.94 -0.92 7.47
C TYR A 141 6.17 -1.53 8.84
N ILE A 142 5.30 -2.48 9.20
CA ILE A 142 5.36 -3.22 10.45
C ILE A 142 5.66 -4.68 10.08
N PRO A 143 6.73 -5.30 10.62
CA PRO A 143 7.20 -6.62 10.18
C PRO A 143 6.39 -7.76 10.82
N TYR A 144 5.08 -7.58 10.96
CA TYR A 144 4.10 -8.58 11.36
C TYR A 144 2.70 -8.16 10.89
N ALA A 145 1.77 -9.12 10.84
CA ALA A 145 0.40 -8.88 10.42
C ALA A 145 -0.43 -8.31 11.58
N GLN A 146 -0.72 -7.00 11.49
CA GLN A 146 -1.59 -6.24 12.36
C GLN A 146 -2.70 -5.64 11.51
N GLN A 147 -3.95 -5.80 11.94
CA GLN A 147 -5.06 -5.19 11.22
C GLN A 147 -4.93 -3.66 11.29
N ILE A 148 -5.26 -2.99 10.18
CA ILE A 148 -5.02 -1.54 10.03
C ILE A 148 -5.88 -0.73 11.00
N ASP A 149 -7.09 -1.18 11.28
CA ASP A 149 -8.01 -0.59 12.25
C ASP A 149 -7.56 -0.77 13.71
N LEU A 150 -6.56 -1.61 13.96
CA LEU A 150 -5.93 -1.79 15.27
C LEU A 150 -4.57 -1.05 15.37
N LEU A 151 -4.24 -0.19 14.41
CA LEU A 151 -3.03 0.64 14.48
C LEU A 151 -3.27 1.82 15.42
N GLU A 152 -2.48 1.89 16.48
CA GLU A 152 -2.43 3.03 17.39
C GLU A 152 -1.61 4.16 16.75
N ALA A 153 -2.16 4.78 15.70
CA ALA A 153 -1.50 5.84 14.95
C ALA A 153 -1.99 7.23 15.36
N VAL A 154 -1.05 8.14 15.63
CA VAL A 154 -1.34 9.52 16.07
C VAL A 154 -0.46 10.48 15.27
N ALA A 155 -1.05 11.55 14.75
CA ALA A 155 -0.34 12.63 14.08
C ALA A 155 -0.15 13.82 15.03
N TYR A 156 1.02 14.43 14.96
CA TYR A 156 1.45 15.52 15.83
C TYR A 156 1.85 16.75 15.02
N ASP A 157 1.70 17.92 15.63
CA ASP A 157 2.22 19.17 15.10
C ASP A 157 3.71 19.36 15.44
N LYS A 158 4.25 20.53 15.07
CA LYS A 158 5.66 20.90 15.34
C LYS A 158 5.97 21.14 16.83
N ASN A 159 4.95 21.27 17.67
CA ASN A 159 5.05 21.50 19.11
C ASN A 159 4.79 20.21 19.92
N ASP A 160 4.84 19.05 19.27
CA ASP A 160 4.54 17.74 19.86
C ASP A 160 3.11 17.61 20.42
N ARG A 161 2.16 18.42 19.92
CA ARG A 161 0.75 18.31 20.27
C ARG A 161 0.05 17.33 19.32
N PRO A 162 -0.70 16.35 19.83
CA PRO A 162 -1.48 15.46 18.97
C PRO A 162 -2.60 16.27 18.32
N ILE A 163 -2.78 16.08 17.01
CA ILE A 163 -3.78 16.80 16.20
C ILE A 163 -4.71 15.84 15.45
N TYR A 164 -4.30 14.60 15.23
CA TYR A 164 -5.16 13.55 14.70
C TYR A 164 -4.87 12.20 15.38
N TYR A 165 -5.89 11.35 15.51
CA TYR A 165 -5.75 9.93 15.80
C TYR A 165 -6.42 9.09 14.72
N TYR A 166 -5.87 7.92 14.40
CA TYR A 166 -6.47 7.00 13.44
C TYR A 166 -7.43 6.04 14.15
N GLY A 167 -8.65 5.90 13.65
CA GLY A 167 -9.67 5.04 14.25
C GLY A 167 -11.05 5.23 13.64
N TYR A 168 -12.04 4.55 14.21
CA TYR A 168 -13.44 4.71 13.82
C TYR A 168 -13.99 6.06 14.32
N ASP A 169 -14.71 6.76 13.45
CA ASP A 169 -15.50 7.94 13.80
C ASP A 169 -16.88 7.54 14.37
N ASP A 170 -17.71 8.51 14.75
CA ASP A 170 -19.08 8.28 15.26
C ASP A 170 -20.02 7.60 14.25
N ALA A 171 -19.64 7.54 12.97
CA ALA A 171 -20.37 6.90 11.89
C ALA A 171 -19.73 5.57 11.45
N ASP A 172 -18.88 4.98 12.28
CA ASP A 172 -18.16 3.72 12.06
C ASP A 172 -17.28 3.71 10.79
N ASN A 173 -16.79 4.88 10.36
CA ASN A 173 -15.82 5.00 9.28
C ASN A 173 -14.40 5.00 9.85
N LEU A 174 -13.56 4.09 9.37
CA LEU A 174 -12.15 4.06 9.73
C LEU A 174 -11.37 5.17 9.00
N ARG A 175 -10.94 6.19 9.73
CA ARG A 175 -10.24 7.37 9.17
C ARG A 175 -9.35 8.08 10.20
N TRP A 176 -8.74 9.19 9.79
CA TRP A 176 -8.09 10.12 10.71
C TRP A 176 -9.12 11.07 11.32
N ASN A 177 -9.23 11.07 12.64
CA ASN A 177 -10.13 11.94 13.39
C ASN A 177 -9.31 13.06 14.03
N ARG A 178 -9.80 14.30 13.97
CA ARG A 178 -9.16 15.41 14.67
C ARG A 178 -9.25 15.19 16.17
N VAL A 179 -8.16 15.51 16.85
CA VAL A 179 -8.21 15.71 18.30
C VAL A 179 -8.80 17.09 18.49
N ASP A 180 -10.08 17.16 18.85
CA ASP A 180 -10.73 18.42 19.22
C ASP A 180 -9.95 19.10 20.37
N GLU A 181 -9.92 20.44 20.39
CA GLU A 181 -9.41 21.23 21.54
C GLU A 181 -10.26 21.04 22.81
#